data_AF-A0A812K8D3-F1
#
_entry.id   AF-A0A812K8D3-F1
#
_cell.length_a   1.000
_cell.length_b   1.000
_cell.length_c   1.000
_cell.angle_alpha   90.00
_cell.angle_beta   90.00
_cell.angle_gamma   90.00
#
_symmetry.space_group_name_H-M   'P 1'
#
loop_
_entity.id
_entity.type
_entity.pdbx_description
1 polymer ?
#
loop_
_entity_poly.entity_id
_entity_poly.type
_entity_poly.pdbx_seq_one_letter_code
_entity_poly.pdbx_strand_id
1 'polypeptide(L)'
;MEHVDSDESDESDESDESDESGAVVVQPVGLIWSANFFCTVQRTCTSRPLQLPRLWLLRLREFPNSGQTCSRLRIRVAPAQGLVVVCRGDVGLLAFYFPDREEEWDRLCTAGFLGNFYPLEDPLRLEAPKTGRSHTFTNAEAAFQALKFWDRAEEFEKLTGSQAFSKKKGLQGLEDFTYGGFGSNWSGMLHVLRAKFRPGTAMSQRLQLTGEAYLLEHNARAGRDKIWSDNSSGDGLNWLGLQLMLVREEHRAATPWTDWIQEHVNLANGQVDQAWQDSVAMAVSALDQALASARQENQGASARSN
;
A
#
# COMPACT_ATOMS: atom_id res chain seq x y z
N MET A 1 12.37 -26.39 -15.17
CA MET A 1 11.41 -25.33 -15.56
C MET A 1 10.06 -25.86 -15.15
N GLU A 2 9.77 -25.79 -13.85
CA GLU A 2 8.56 -26.34 -13.24
C GLU A 2 7.63 -25.16 -13.00
N HIS A 3 6.45 -25.20 -13.63
CA HIS A 3 5.34 -24.30 -13.33
C HIS A 3 4.87 -24.62 -11.91
N VAL A 4 5.02 -23.65 -11.01
CA VAL A 4 4.31 -23.65 -9.74
C VAL A 4 2.97 -22.99 -10.03
N ASP A 5 1.97 -23.80 -10.34
CA ASP A 5 0.58 -23.40 -10.27
C ASP A 5 0.28 -23.13 -8.79
N SER A 6 0.19 -21.85 -8.44
CA SER A 6 -0.29 -21.42 -7.13
C SER A 6 -1.80 -21.61 -7.09
N ASP A 7 -2.23 -22.72 -6.48
CA ASP A 7 -3.60 -22.98 -6.02
C ASP A 7 -4.10 -21.78 -5.17
N GLU A 8 -4.83 -20.86 -5.80
CA GLU A 8 -5.82 -20.04 -5.09
C GLU A 8 -6.90 -21.03 -4.63
N SER A 9 -6.89 -21.34 -3.33
CA SER A 9 -7.81 -22.30 -2.72
C SER A 9 -9.25 -21.80 -2.83
N ASP A 10 -10.12 -22.72 -3.25
CA ASP A 10 -11.58 -22.60 -3.32
C ASP A 10 -12.18 -21.98 -2.05
N GLU A 11 -12.60 -20.71 -2.15
CA GLU A 11 -13.64 -20.15 -1.30
C GLU A 11 -14.99 -20.48 -1.94
N SER A 12 -15.62 -21.56 -1.49
CA SER A 12 -17.04 -21.82 -1.75
C SER A 12 -17.86 -21.06 -0.72
N ASP A 13 -18.77 -20.20 -1.17
CA ASP A 13 -20.07 -20.00 -0.52
C ASP A 13 -21.06 -19.18 -1.37
N GLU A 14 -22.19 -19.85 -1.59
CA GLU A 14 -23.59 -19.43 -1.76
C GLU A 14 -23.94 -18.21 -2.63
N SER A 15 -24.55 -18.54 -3.77
CA SER A 15 -25.25 -17.67 -4.72
C SER A 15 -26.65 -17.27 -4.23
N ASP A 16 -27.00 -15.99 -4.37
CA ASP A 16 -28.38 -15.55 -4.53
C ASP A 16 -28.49 -14.66 -5.79
N GLU A 17 -29.28 -15.13 -6.74
CA GLU A 17 -29.61 -14.50 -8.01
C GLU A 17 -30.72 -13.46 -7.84
N SER A 18 -30.60 -12.31 -8.53
CA SER A 18 -31.77 -11.66 -9.15
C SER A 18 -31.35 -10.68 -10.24
N ASP A 19 -31.91 -10.91 -11.42
CA ASP A 19 -31.89 -10.10 -12.63
C ASP A 19 -32.48 -8.68 -12.45
N GLU A 20 -32.08 -7.71 -13.29
CA GLU A 20 -32.83 -7.32 -14.51
C GLU A 20 -32.48 -5.89 -15.02
N SER A 21 -32.05 -5.84 -16.29
CA SER A 21 -32.30 -4.87 -17.38
C SER A 21 -32.42 -3.33 -17.19
N GLY A 22 -31.89 -2.58 -18.16
CA GLY A 22 -32.42 -1.25 -18.54
C GLY A 22 -31.42 -0.27 -19.19
N ALA A 23 -31.41 -0.22 -20.53
CA ALA A 23 -30.63 0.71 -21.35
C ALA A 23 -31.12 2.17 -21.29
N VAL A 24 -30.28 3.14 -21.73
CA VAL A 24 -30.56 4.10 -22.84
C VAL A 24 -29.45 5.16 -22.99
N VAL A 25 -29.11 5.40 -24.25
CA VAL A 25 -28.16 6.35 -24.87
C VAL A 25 -28.73 7.77 -24.95
N VAL A 26 -27.93 8.84 -24.71
CA VAL A 26 -27.94 10.12 -25.48
C VAL A 26 -26.62 10.92 -25.27
N GLN A 27 -25.94 11.34 -26.35
CA GLN A 27 -25.00 12.47 -26.41
C GLN A 27 -25.72 13.74 -26.91
N PRO A 28 -25.26 14.97 -26.62
CA PRO A 28 -24.41 15.68 -27.60
C PRO A 28 -23.35 16.68 -27.08
N VAL A 29 -22.26 16.76 -27.86
CA VAL A 29 -21.47 17.91 -28.37
C VAL A 29 -21.39 19.25 -27.59
N GLY A 30 -20.14 19.60 -27.21
CA GLY A 30 -19.44 20.83 -27.64
C GLY A 30 -19.67 22.15 -26.89
N LEU A 31 -18.60 22.74 -26.33
CA LEU A 31 -18.06 24.05 -26.76
C LEU A 31 -16.84 24.48 -25.94
N ILE A 32 -15.88 25.03 -26.68
CA ILE A 32 -14.58 25.56 -26.29
C ILE A 32 -14.76 26.99 -25.78
N TRP A 33 -14.21 27.32 -24.61
CA TRP A 33 -13.83 28.70 -24.28
C TRP A 33 -12.48 28.71 -23.56
N SER A 34 -11.48 29.24 -24.25
CA SER A 34 -10.20 29.67 -23.71
C SER A 34 -10.37 31.04 -23.05
N ALA A 35 -9.87 31.21 -21.83
CA ALA A 35 -9.62 32.54 -21.27
C ALA A 35 -8.35 32.51 -20.44
N ASN A 36 -7.33 33.18 -20.98
CA ASN A 36 -6.09 33.55 -20.30
C ASN A 36 -6.42 34.44 -19.10
N PHE A 37 -6.06 34.01 -17.89
CA PHE A 37 -5.97 34.89 -16.73
C PHE A 37 -4.50 34.98 -16.30
N PHE A 38 -3.84 36.04 -16.78
CA PHE A 38 -2.62 36.56 -16.18
C PHE A 38 -3.03 37.29 -14.89
N CYS A 39 -2.76 36.69 -13.73
CA CYS A 39 -2.83 37.39 -12.45
C CYS A 39 -1.41 37.61 -11.93
N THR A 40 -0.90 38.81 -12.14
CA THR A 40 0.34 39.31 -11.56
C THR A 40 0.10 39.62 -10.07
N VAL A 41 0.43 38.67 -9.19
CA VAL A 41 0.46 38.94 -7.74
C VAL A 41 1.84 39.47 -7.38
N GLN A 42 1.89 40.76 -7.05
CA GLN A 42 3.05 41.43 -6.49
C GLN A 42 3.38 40.85 -5.11
N ARG A 43 4.67 40.57 -4.92
CA ARG A 43 5.28 40.17 -3.65
C ARG A 43 5.13 41.30 -2.62
N THR A 44 4.45 41.00 -1.53
CA THR A 44 4.77 41.59 -0.21
C THR A 44 4.88 40.45 0.80
N CYS A 45 6.05 39.81 0.85
CA CYS A 45 6.43 38.92 1.94
C CYS A 45 6.79 39.77 3.16
N THR A 46 5.84 39.92 4.07
CA THR A 46 6.13 40.24 5.48
C THR A 46 5.40 39.23 6.35
N SER A 47 5.80 37.96 6.25
CA SER A 47 5.44 36.92 7.22
C SER A 47 6.56 36.81 8.25
N ARG A 48 6.20 37.13 9.50
CA ARG A 48 7.00 36.84 10.70
C ARG A 48 7.46 35.37 10.65
N PRO A 49 8.73 35.05 10.97
CA PRO A 49 9.15 33.66 11.08
C PRO A 49 8.38 33.02 12.24
N LEU A 50 7.60 31.99 11.94
CA LEU A 50 7.11 31.05 12.94
C LEU A 50 8.35 30.45 13.62
N GLN A 51 8.59 30.86 14.87
CA GLN A 51 9.54 30.19 15.74
C GLN A 51 8.98 28.80 16.06
N LEU A 52 9.45 27.79 15.32
CA LEU A 52 9.34 26.41 15.76
C LEU A 52 10.42 26.16 16.82
N PRO A 53 10.10 25.49 17.95
CA PRO A 53 11.07 25.21 18.98
C PRO A 53 12.19 24.32 18.42
N ARG A 54 13.43 24.71 18.72
CA ARG A 54 14.68 24.00 18.42
C ARG A 54 14.56 22.52 18.81
N LEU A 55 14.46 21.65 17.81
CA LEU A 55 14.61 20.20 17.99
C LEU A 55 16.01 19.77 17.54
N TRP A 56 16.54 18.86 18.34
CA TRP A 56 17.93 18.43 18.43
C TRP A 56 18.48 17.89 17.11
N LEU A 57 19.56 18.49 16.62
CA LEU A 57 20.41 17.94 15.57
C LEU A 57 21.54 17.14 16.24
N LEU A 58 21.43 15.82 16.22
CA LEU A 58 22.55 14.92 16.47
C LEU A 58 22.84 14.16 15.16
N ARG A 59 23.94 14.54 14.50
CA ARG A 59 24.58 13.72 13.47
C ARG A 59 24.99 12.39 14.10
N LEU A 60 24.93 11.29 13.33
CA LEU A 60 26.05 10.39 13.04
C LEU A 60 25.65 9.21 12.14
N ARG A 61 26.66 8.71 11.44
CA ARG A 61 26.69 7.77 10.30
C ARG A 61 26.40 6.29 10.61
N GLU A 62 26.13 5.61 9.48
CA GLU A 62 26.37 4.21 9.08
C GLU A 62 25.39 3.11 9.55
N PHE A 63 24.66 2.58 8.55
CA PHE A 63 24.08 1.23 8.49
C PHE A 63 25.20 0.17 8.49
N PRO A 64 24.92 -1.11 8.78
CA PRO A 64 25.96 -2.13 8.88
C PRO A 64 26.71 -2.28 7.56
N ASN A 65 28.03 -2.17 7.61
CA ASN A 65 28.87 -2.71 6.55
C ASN A 65 28.53 -4.20 6.39
N SER A 66 28.34 -4.62 5.14
CA SER A 66 28.28 -6.00 4.68
C SER A 66 29.33 -6.85 5.41
N GLY A 67 28.91 -7.67 6.38
CA GLY A 67 29.82 -8.57 7.09
C GLY A 67 29.61 -8.73 8.60
N GLN A 68 28.71 -7.99 9.25
CA GLN A 68 28.31 -8.28 10.63
C GLN A 68 26.93 -8.95 10.67
N THR A 69 26.88 -10.15 11.24
CA THR A 69 25.64 -10.88 11.53
C THR A 69 24.72 -10.02 12.40
N CYS A 70 23.67 -9.48 11.79
CA CYS A 70 22.68 -8.62 12.45
C CYS A 70 21.94 -9.44 13.50
N SER A 71 22.36 -9.32 14.76
CA SER A 71 21.93 -10.23 15.83
C SER A 71 20.71 -9.72 16.62
N ARG A 72 19.99 -8.69 16.14
CA ARG A 72 18.63 -8.31 16.59
C ARG A 72 18.14 -7.06 15.85
N LEU A 73 17.28 -7.24 14.85
CA LEU A 73 16.34 -6.20 14.47
C LEU A 73 15.39 -5.97 15.67
N ARG A 74 15.06 -4.73 16.00
CA ARG A 74 14.04 -4.38 16.99
C ARG A 74 13.02 -3.50 16.33
N ILE A 75 11.74 -3.83 16.46
CA ILE A 75 10.66 -3.11 15.79
C ILE A 75 9.81 -2.39 16.85
N ARG A 76 9.49 -1.11 16.63
CA ARG A 76 8.60 -0.33 17.50
C ARG A 76 7.49 0.33 16.69
N VAL A 77 6.26 0.24 17.19
CA VAL A 77 5.14 1.02 16.65
C VAL A 77 5.30 2.49 17.07
N ALA A 78 5.26 3.41 16.11
CA ALA A 78 5.33 4.84 16.38
C ALA A 78 3.95 5.48 16.19
N PRO A 79 3.43 6.26 17.16
CA PRO A 79 2.20 7.01 16.96
C PRO A 79 2.42 8.10 15.91
N ALA A 80 1.58 8.10 14.88
CA ALA A 80 1.68 9.05 13.78
C ALA A 80 1.06 10.42 14.17
N GLN A 81 1.85 11.29 14.79
CA GLN A 81 1.58 12.72 14.75
C GLN A 81 2.83 13.47 14.27
N GLY A 82 2.87 13.82 12.97
CA GLY A 82 3.89 14.69 12.37
C GLY A 82 5.23 14.03 12.00
N LEU A 83 5.20 12.80 11.45
CA LEU A 83 6.32 11.87 11.20
C LEU A 83 7.74 12.46 11.16
N VAL A 84 8.50 12.17 12.23
CA VAL A 84 9.96 12.05 12.24
C VAL A 84 10.29 10.67 12.81
N VAL A 85 10.67 9.73 11.94
CA VAL A 85 11.24 8.44 12.35
C VAL A 85 12.76 8.59 12.33
N VAL A 86 13.38 8.71 13.49
CA VAL A 86 14.84 8.63 13.66
C VAL A 86 15.11 7.53 14.66
N CYS A 87 15.85 6.51 14.24
CA CYS A 87 16.29 5.48 15.16
C CYS A 87 17.74 5.07 14.91
N ARG A 88 18.45 4.83 16.02
CA ARG A 88 19.64 3.98 16.06
C ARG A 88 19.22 2.64 16.63
N GLY A 89 19.20 1.60 15.79
CA GLY A 89 19.00 0.20 16.18
C GLY A 89 17.55 -0.29 16.29
N ASP A 90 16.55 0.58 16.27
CA ASP A 90 15.13 0.22 16.32
C ASP A 90 14.45 0.64 15.00
N VAL A 91 13.80 -0.25 14.25
CA VAL A 91 13.03 0.10 13.04
C VAL A 91 11.60 0.47 13.43
N GLY A 92 11.08 1.59 12.91
CA GLY A 92 9.67 1.96 13.10
C GLY A 92 8.74 0.98 12.38
N LEU A 93 7.52 0.78 12.89
CA LEU A 93 6.49 -0.05 12.26
C LEU A 93 5.26 0.76 11.94
N LEU A 94 4.78 0.63 10.71
CA LEU A 94 3.47 1.10 10.27
C LEU A 94 2.68 -0.09 9.74
N ALA A 95 1.61 -0.44 10.44
CA ALA A 95 0.66 -1.47 10.03
C ALA A 95 -0.53 -0.84 9.32
N PHE A 96 -1.00 -1.48 8.26
CA PHE A 96 -2.11 -1.00 7.42
C PHE A 96 -2.93 -2.17 6.84
N TYR A 97 -4.16 -1.91 6.39
CA TYR A 97 -4.98 -2.86 5.62
C TYR A 97 -6.07 -2.16 4.78
N PHE A 98 -6.88 -1.34 5.43
CA PHE A 98 -7.98 -0.56 4.84
C PHE A 98 -8.92 -1.35 3.90
N PRO A 99 -9.78 -2.29 4.35
CA PRO A 99 -10.75 -2.99 3.50
C PRO A 99 -12.02 -2.13 3.28
N ASP A 100 -11.88 -1.00 2.58
CA ASP A 100 -12.89 0.08 2.42
C ASP A 100 -13.30 0.79 3.73
N ARG A 101 -12.58 0.53 4.83
CA ARG A 101 -12.74 1.20 6.12
C ARG A 101 -11.44 1.12 6.91
N GLU A 102 -11.27 1.96 7.92
CA GLU A 102 -10.12 1.84 8.83
C GLU A 102 -10.32 0.71 9.85
N GLU A 103 -9.30 -0.14 10.00
CA GLU A 103 -9.19 -1.08 11.11
C GLU A 103 -8.46 -0.44 12.31
N GLU A 104 -8.22 -1.19 13.39
CA GLU A 104 -7.58 -0.67 14.61
C GLU A 104 -6.13 -0.21 14.37
N TRP A 105 -5.34 -1.02 13.65
CA TRP A 105 -3.95 -0.69 13.32
C TRP A 105 -3.81 0.43 12.28
N ASP A 106 -4.78 0.56 11.35
CA ASP A 106 -4.84 1.70 10.43
C ASP A 106 -4.95 3.02 11.21
N ARG A 107 -5.82 3.07 12.22
CA ARG A 107 -5.99 4.23 13.11
C ARG A 107 -4.77 4.47 13.99
N LEU A 108 -4.20 3.40 14.56
CA LEU A 108 -3.01 3.49 15.39
C LEU A 108 -1.81 4.07 14.63
N CYS A 109 -1.62 3.64 13.37
CA CYS A 109 -0.49 4.03 12.54
C CYS A 109 -0.81 5.21 11.60
N THR A 110 -2.08 5.60 11.47
CA THR A 110 -2.59 6.55 10.46
C THR A 110 -2.12 6.18 9.03
N ALA A 111 -2.11 4.88 8.75
CA ALA A 111 -1.42 4.29 7.60
C ALA A 111 -2.35 3.65 6.56
N GLY A 112 -3.68 3.74 6.72
CA GLY A 112 -4.64 3.11 5.82
C GLY A 112 -4.50 3.49 4.33
N PHE A 113 -3.89 4.63 4.03
CA PHE A 113 -3.60 5.04 2.64
C PHE A 113 -2.65 4.13 1.87
N LEU A 114 -1.89 3.29 2.59
CA LEU A 114 -1.01 2.30 2.00
C LEU A 114 -1.81 1.14 1.39
N GLY A 115 -2.99 0.81 1.94
CA GLY A 115 -3.85 -0.29 1.49
C GLY A 115 -4.40 -0.13 0.08
N ASN A 116 -4.64 -1.25 -0.61
CA ASN A 116 -5.05 -1.23 -2.03
C ASN A 116 -6.46 -0.69 -2.27
N PHE A 117 -7.34 -0.87 -1.30
CA PHE A 117 -8.75 -0.47 -1.34
C PHE A 117 -8.93 1.01 -0.97
N TYR A 118 -7.85 1.71 -0.57
CA TYR A 118 -7.94 3.11 -0.16
C TYR A 118 -8.35 4.01 -1.33
N PRO A 119 -9.40 4.85 -1.17
CA PRO A 119 -9.87 5.73 -2.22
C PRO A 119 -8.88 6.85 -2.50
N LEU A 120 -8.63 7.10 -3.78
CA LEU A 120 -7.69 8.14 -4.24
C LEU A 120 -8.43 9.43 -4.59
N GLU A 121 -7.89 10.55 -4.12
CA GLU A 121 -8.35 11.88 -4.52
C GLU A 121 -7.91 12.22 -5.96
N ASP A 122 -6.69 11.83 -6.32
CA ASP A 122 -6.18 11.89 -7.70
C ASP A 122 -6.20 10.47 -8.28
N PRO A 123 -7.07 10.18 -9.26
CA PRO A 123 -7.20 8.84 -9.81
C PRO A 123 -5.89 8.30 -10.39
N LEU A 124 -5.64 7.01 -10.16
CA LEU A 124 -4.42 6.37 -10.66
C LEU A 124 -4.58 6.05 -12.16
N ARG A 125 -3.59 6.45 -12.96
CA ARG A 125 -3.58 6.17 -14.40
C ARG A 125 -2.62 5.02 -14.69
N LEU A 126 -3.10 3.98 -15.35
CA LEU A 126 -2.32 2.81 -15.71
C LEU A 126 -2.47 2.52 -17.21
N GLU A 127 -1.41 2.04 -17.84
CA GLU A 127 -1.40 1.61 -19.24
C GLU A 127 -0.84 0.19 -19.29
N ALA A 128 -1.59 -0.75 -19.86
CA ALA A 128 -1.16 -2.14 -19.90
C ALA A 128 -0.37 -2.42 -21.19
N PRO A 129 0.84 -3.03 -21.08
CA PRO A 129 1.70 -3.32 -22.23
C PRO A 129 1.02 -4.10 -23.36
N LYS A 130 0.10 -5.01 -23.02
CA LYS A 130 -0.60 -5.87 -23.99
C LYS A 130 -1.37 -5.08 -25.06
N THR A 131 -1.94 -3.93 -24.70
CA THR A 131 -2.81 -3.15 -25.60
C THR A 131 -2.31 -1.73 -25.85
N GLY A 132 -1.45 -1.18 -24.98
CA GLY A 132 -1.09 0.24 -24.98
C GLY A 132 -2.25 1.18 -24.63
N ARG A 133 -3.40 0.64 -24.21
CA ARG A 133 -4.54 1.44 -23.76
C ARG A 133 -4.35 1.86 -22.32
N SER A 134 -4.73 3.09 -22.02
CA SER A 134 -4.63 3.65 -20.68
C SER A 134 -6.01 3.81 -20.06
N HIS A 135 -6.11 3.40 -18.79
CA HIS A 135 -7.32 3.47 -17.96
C HIS A 135 -7.02 4.23 -16.67
N THR A 136 -8.08 4.70 -16.01
CA THR A 136 -7.98 5.50 -14.79
C THR A 136 -8.85 4.94 -13.69
N PHE A 137 -8.29 4.67 -12.51
CA PHE A 137 -8.98 3.96 -11.43
C PHE A 137 -9.02 4.77 -10.13
N THR A 138 -10.09 4.59 -9.36
CA THR A 138 -10.30 5.27 -8.07
C THR A 138 -9.53 4.66 -6.89
N ASN A 139 -8.98 3.45 -7.03
CA ASN A 139 -8.14 2.79 -6.03
C ASN A 139 -7.27 1.70 -6.70
N ALA A 140 -6.25 1.23 -5.97
CA ALA A 140 -5.27 0.27 -6.48
C ALA A 140 -5.89 -1.12 -6.73
N GLU A 141 -6.83 -1.54 -5.89
CA GLU A 141 -7.51 -2.83 -6.01
C GLU A 141 -8.25 -2.94 -7.34
N ALA A 142 -9.03 -1.92 -7.69
CA ALA A 142 -9.74 -1.84 -8.97
C ALA A 142 -8.79 -1.95 -10.17
N ALA A 143 -7.66 -1.24 -10.11
CA ALA A 143 -6.64 -1.32 -11.16
C ALA A 143 -6.00 -2.70 -11.25
N PHE A 144 -5.69 -3.31 -10.11
CA PHE A 144 -5.05 -4.62 -10.07
C PHE A 144 -5.98 -5.74 -10.55
N GLN A 145 -7.25 -5.74 -10.15
CA GLN A 145 -8.22 -6.71 -10.68
C GLN A 145 -8.48 -6.48 -12.17
N ALA A 146 -8.51 -5.22 -12.64
CA ALA A 146 -8.65 -4.90 -14.06
C ALA A 146 -7.50 -5.45 -14.91
N LEU A 147 -6.28 -5.59 -14.38
CA LEU A 147 -5.17 -6.22 -15.12
C LEU A 147 -5.48 -7.66 -15.54
N LYS A 148 -6.32 -8.39 -14.79
CA LYS A 148 -6.77 -9.74 -15.15
C LYS A 148 -7.82 -9.73 -16.25
N PHE A 149 -8.44 -8.59 -16.54
CA PHE A 149 -9.55 -8.47 -17.49
C PHE A 149 -9.40 -7.18 -18.32
N TRP A 150 -8.19 -6.92 -18.84
CA TRP A 150 -7.85 -5.58 -19.35
C TRP A 150 -8.74 -5.10 -20.50
N ASP A 151 -9.28 -6.01 -21.32
CA ASP A 151 -10.22 -5.68 -22.38
C ASP A 151 -11.59 -5.19 -21.87
N ARG A 152 -11.82 -5.28 -20.55
CA ARG A 152 -13.01 -4.85 -19.79
C ARG A 152 -12.61 -3.93 -18.63
N ALA A 153 -11.43 -3.31 -18.67
CA ALA A 153 -10.89 -2.50 -17.59
C ALA A 153 -11.80 -1.33 -17.20
N GLU A 154 -12.55 -0.77 -18.16
CA GLU A 154 -13.54 0.28 -17.95
C GLU A 154 -14.62 -0.10 -16.93
N GLU A 155 -14.91 -1.39 -16.78
CA GLU A 155 -15.91 -1.87 -15.83
C GLU A 155 -15.42 -1.83 -14.37
N PHE A 156 -14.13 -1.59 -14.15
CA PHE A 156 -13.50 -1.51 -12.82
C PHE A 156 -13.15 -0.06 -12.41
N GLU A 157 -13.04 0.88 -13.35
CA GLU A 157 -12.48 2.24 -13.14
C GLU A 157 -13.07 3.00 -11.96
N LYS A 158 -14.36 2.82 -11.67
CA LYS A 158 -15.11 3.58 -10.66
C LYS A 158 -15.53 2.76 -9.44
N LEU A 159 -15.10 1.51 -9.35
CA LEU A 159 -15.49 0.63 -8.26
C LEU A 159 -14.68 0.93 -6.99
N THR A 160 -15.29 0.73 -5.82
CA THR A 160 -14.52 0.60 -4.57
C THR A 160 -13.68 -0.68 -4.59
N GLY A 161 -12.78 -0.85 -3.63
CA GLY A 161 -11.96 -2.07 -3.59
C GLY A 161 -12.83 -3.32 -3.43
N SER A 162 -13.81 -3.31 -2.52
CA SER A 162 -14.71 -4.46 -2.32
C SER A 162 -15.57 -4.73 -3.55
N GLN A 163 -16.06 -3.69 -4.23
CA GLN A 163 -16.84 -3.86 -5.46
C GLN A 163 -15.99 -4.47 -6.58
N ALA A 164 -14.74 -4.04 -6.74
CA ALA A 164 -13.81 -4.62 -7.71
C ALA A 164 -13.48 -6.08 -7.40
N PHE A 165 -13.25 -6.40 -6.12
CA PHE A 165 -13.01 -7.76 -5.66
C PHE A 165 -14.20 -8.68 -5.92
N SER A 166 -15.42 -8.25 -5.55
CA SER A 166 -16.66 -8.98 -5.85
C SER A 166 -16.86 -9.16 -7.36
N LYS A 167 -16.56 -8.14 -8.16
CA LYS A 167 -16.65 -8.24 -9.62
C LYS A 167 -15.68 -9.26 -10.20
N LYS A 168 -14.43 -9.36 -9.69
CA LYS A 168 -13.49 -10.42 -10.10
C LYS A 168 -14.06 -11.81 -9.86
N LYS A 169 -14.71 -12.05 -8.71
CA LYS A 169 -15.35 -13.35 -8.42
C LYS A 169 -16.40 -13.72 -9.47
N GLY A 170 -17.20 -12.77 -9.93
CA GLY A 170 -18.19 -12.99 -11.01
C GLY A 170 -17.59 -13.23 -12.41
N LEU A 171 -16.29 -13.05 -12.59
CA LEU A 171 -15.57 -13.24 -13.86
C LEU A 171 -14.57 -14.41 -13.80
N GLN A 172 -14.67 -15.26 -12.77
CA GLN A 172 -13.76 -16.37 -12.56
C GLN A 172 -13.67 -17.29 -13.79
N GLY A 173 -12.46 -17.70 -14.13
CA GLY A 173 -12.14 -18.52 -15.30
C GLY A 173 -11.83 -17.72 -16.56
N LEU A 174 -11.97 -16.39 -16.54
CA LEU A 174 -11.67 -15.50 -17.67
C LEU A 174 -10.39 -14.67 -17.45
N GLU A 175 -9.62 -14.97 -16.40
CA GLU A 175 -8.44 -14.20 -16.02
C GLU A 175 -7.30 -14.27 -17.06
N ASP A 176 -6.73 -13.11 -17.34
CA ASP A 176 -5.44 -12.95 -17.99
C ASP A 176 -4.33 -13.02 -16.93
N PHE A 177 -3.70 -14.20 -16.81
CA PHE A 177 -2.57 -14.41 -15.89
C PHE A 177 -1.26 -13.73 -16.34
N THR A 178 -1.24 -13.06 -17.49
CA THR A 178 -0.15 -12.14 -17.83
C THR A 178 -0.35 -10.75 -17.22
N TYR A 179 -1.49 -10.50 -16.56
CA TYR A 179 -1.83 -9.24 -15.91
C TYR A 179 -1.69 -8.04 -16.86
N GLY A 180 -2.40 -8.07 -17.99
CA GLY A 180 -2.30 -7.00 -19.00
C GLY A 180 -0.94 -6.93 -19.68
N GLY A 181 -0.15 -8.01 -19.65
CA GLY A 181 1.19 -8.07 -20.21
C GLY A 181 2.33 -7.67 -19.26
N PHE A 182 2.05 -7.45 -17.97
CA PHE A 182 3.11 -7.24 -16.95
C PHE A 182 3.83 -8.53 -16.53
N GLY A 183 3.29 -9.69 -16.89
CA GLY A 183 3.92 -11.00 -16.79
C GLY A 183 3.48 -11.85 -15.60
N SER A 184 3.20 -11.25 -14.44
CA SER A 184 2.78 -11.97 -13.22
C SER A 184 1.98 -11.07 -12.27
N ASN A 185 1.38 -11.66 -11.25
CA ASN A 185 0.71 -10.93 -10.16
C ASN A 185 1.69 -10.01 -9.42
N TRP A 186 2.89 -10.50 -9.11
CA TRP A 186 3.98 -9.76 -8.48
C TRP A 186 4.34 -8.51 -9.29
N SER A 187 4.62 -8.68 -10.58
CA SER A 187 4.99 -7.57 -11.47
C SER A 187 3.83 -6.62 -11.71
N GLY A 188 2.61 -7.15 -11.91
CA GLY A 188 1.40 -6.36 -12.12
C GLY A 188 1.11 -5.43 -10.94
N MET A 189 1.15 -5.95 -9.71
CA MET A 189 0.94 -5.12 -8.51
C MET A 189 2.02 -4.06 -8.38
N LEU A 190 3.30 -4.39 -8.63
CA LEU A 190 4.38 -3.41 -8.52
C LEU A 190 4.15 -2.21 -9.45
N HIS A 191 3.64 -2.46 -10.67
CA HIS A 191 3.29 -1.39 -11.61
C HIS A 191 2.06 -0.58 -11.16
N VAL A 192 1.05 -1.23 -10.57
CA VAL A 192 -0.09 -0.54 -9.95
C VAL A 192 0.38 0.37 -8.82
N LEU A 193 1.27 -0.10 -7.95
CA LEU A 193 1.82 0.68 -6.84
C LEU A 193 2.66 1.86 -7.32
N ARG A 194 3.50 1.67 -8.34
CA ARG A 194 4.24 2.76 -9.00
C ARG A 194 3.29 3.83 -9.56
N ALA A 195 2.15 3.41 -10.14
CA ALA A 195 1.14 4.35 -10.63
C ALA A 195 0.43 5.08 -9.47
N LYS A 196 0.04 4.38 -8.40
CA LYS A 196 -0.59 4.96 -7.20
C LYS A 196 0.32 5.97 -6.49
N PHE A 197 1.61 5.66 -6.39
CA PHE A 197 2.61 6.47 -5.68
C PHE A 197 3.54 7.26 -6.61
N ARG A 198 3.07 7.53 -7.84
CA ARG A 198 3.82 8.27 -8.87
C ARG A 198 4.42 9.56 -8.31
N PRO A 199 5.70 9.88 -8.58
CA PRO A 199 6.35 11.11 -8.13
C PRO A 199 5.53 12.37 -8.39
N GLY A 200 5.58 13.30 -7.43
CA GLY A 200 4.87 14.57 -7.49
C GLY A 200 3.40 14.53 -7.06
N THR A 201 2.83 13.34 -6.79
CA THR A 201 1.47 13.20 -6.24
C THR A 201 1.44 13.31 -4.72
N ALA A 202 0.26 13.60 -4.16
CA ALA A 202 0.04 13.61 -2.71
C ALA A 202 0.31 12.22 -2.07
N MET A 203 -0.08 11.14 -2.76
CA MET A 203 0.20 9.78 -2.30
C MET A 203 1.70 9.49 -2.22
N SER A 204 2.47 9.88 -3.24
CA SER A 204 3.93 9.74 -3.21
C SER A 204 4.55 10.44 -2.01
N GLN A 205 4.12 11.68 -1.72
CA GLN A 205 4.58 12.42 -0.54
C GLN A 205 4.24 11.69 0.77
N ARG A 206 3.01 11.16 0.90
CA ARG A 206 2.61 10.38 2.07
C ARG A 206 3.45 9.11 2.24
N LEU A 207 3.75 8.40 1.15
CA LEU A 207 4.63 7.23 1.18
C LEU A 207 6.05 7.62 1.61
N GLN A 208 6.58 8.74 1.12
CA GLN A 208 7.89 9.23 1.54
C GLN A 208 7.94 9.58 3.03
N LEU A 209 6.86 10.16 3.57
CA LEU A 209 6.76 10.50 4.99
C LEU A 209 6.85 9.28 5.92
N THR A 210 6.58 8.07 5.43
CA THR A 210 6.79 6.82 6.21
C THR A 210 8.26 6.58 6.58
N GLY A 211 9.20 7.35 6.02
CA GLY A 211 10.61 7.33 6.42
C GLY A 211 11.25 5.98 6.12
N GLU A 212 11.87 5.39 7.13
CA GLU A 212 12.49 4.06 7.10
C GLU A 212 11.64 3.01 7.84
N ALA A 213 10.35 3.28 8.09
CA ALA A 213 9.50 2.32 8.78
C ALA A 213 9.32 1.03 7.96
N TYR A 214 9.29 -0.10 8.66
CA TYR A 214 8.78 -1.37 8.16
C TYR A 214 7.28 -1.21 7.89
N LEU A 215 6.85 -1.58 6.69
CA LEU A 215 5.45 -1.51 6.29
C LEU A 215 4.85 -2.92 6.36
N LEU A 216 3.82 -3.09 7.19
CA LEU A 216 3.16 -4.37 7.43
C LEU A 216 1.69 -4.29 6.98
N GLU A 217 1.35 -5.00 5.91
CA GLU A 217 -0.04 -5.24 5.55
C GLU A 217 -0.60 -6.29 6.53
N HIS A 218 -1.39 -5.84 7.50
CA HIS A 218 -1.94 -6.66 8.57
C HIS A 218 -3.43 -6.87 8.37
N ASN A 219 -3.83 -8.04 7.86
CA ASN A 219 -5.25 -8.29 7.65
C ASN A 219 -5.97 -8.61 8.99
N ALA A 220 -7.31 -8.54 8.99
CA ALA A 220 -8.07 -8.74 10.22
C ALA A 220 -8.26 -10.19 10.67
N ARG A 221 -7.95 -11.18 9.83
CA ARG A 221 -8.30 -12.59 10.07
C ARG A 221 -7.33 -13.55 9.38
N ALA A 222 -6.84 -14.52 10.14
CA ALA A 222 -6.01 -15.60 9.61
C ALA A 222 -6.76 -16.42 8.58
N GLY A 223 -6.02 -16.87 7.56
CA GLY A 223 -6.50 -17.64 6.42
C GLY A 223 -6.95 -16.78 5.23
N ARG A 224 -7.04 -15.45 5.39
CA ARG A 224 -7.59 -14.58 4.33
C ARG A 224 -6.61 -14.30 3.19
N ASP A 225 -5.34 -14.06 3.52
CA ASP A 225 -4.33 -13.71 2.52
C ASP A 225 -2.93 -14.01 3.05
N LYS A 226 -2.31 -15.08 2.54
CA LYS A 226 -0.94 -15.47 2.90
C LYS A 226 0.14 -14.84 2.04
N ILE A 227 -0.22 -14.13 0.96
CA ILE A 227 0.74 -13.62 -0.02
C ILE A 227 0.94 -12.12 0.15
N TRP A 228 -0.14 -11.33 0.03
CA TRP A 228 -0.02 -9.87 0.08
C TRP A 228 0.08 -9.32 1.49
N SER A 229 -0.47 -10.04 2.46
CA SER A 229 -0.46 -9.66 3.87
C SER A 229 0.39 -10.60 4.72
N ASP A 230 0.51 -10.28 6.00
CA ASP A 230 1.10 -11.14 7.04
C ASP A 230 0.17 -12.26 7.53
N ASN A 231 -1.02 -12.38 6.94
CA ASN A 231 -2.06 -13.33 7.32
C ASN A 231 -2.59 -13.15 8.77
N SER A 232 -2.46 -11.97 9.36
CA SER A 232 -2.74 -11.63 10.78
C SER A 232 -1.89 -12.35 11.83
N SER A 233 -1.34 -13.52 11.51
CA SER A 233 -0.53 -14.36 12.40
C SER A 233 0.98 -14.27 12.16
N GLY A 234 1.41 -13.59 11.10
CA GLY A 234 2.81 -13.48 10.71
C GLY A 234 3.36 -14.67 9.93
N ASP A 235 2.49 -15.57 9.45
CA ASP A 235 2.83 -16.66 8.53
C ASP A 235 2.57 -16.29 7.05
N GLY A 236 2.07 -15.09 6.78
CA GLY A 236 1.98 -14.53 5.43
C GLY A 236 3.27 -13.84 4.97
N LEU A 237 3.41 -13.62 3.66
CA LEU A 237 4.62 -13.10 3.04
C LEU A 237 4.74 -11.57 3.07
N ASN A 238 3.66 -10.84 3.37
CA ASN A 238 3.63 -9.37 3.38
C ASN A 238 4.16 -8.72 2.08
N TRP A 239 3.82 -9.28 0.91
CA TRP A 239 4.28 -8.75 -0.38
C TRP A 239 3.88 -7.30 -0.63
N LEU A 240 2.71 -6.87 -0.15
CA LEU A 240 2.27 -5.49 -0.36
C LEU A 240 3.16 -4.51 0.41
N GLY A 241 3.40 -4.79 1.70
CA GLY A 241 4.32 -4.01 2.53
C GLY A 241 5.72 -3.96 1.92
N LEU A 242 6.23 -5.11 1.45
CA LEU A 242 7.51 -5.21 0.75
C LEU A 242 7.57 -4.29 -0.48
N GLN A 243 6.64 -4.41 -1.41
CA GLN A 243 6.69 -3.65 -2.66
C GLN A 243 6.54 -2.15 -2.41
N LEU A 244 5.77 -1.75 -1.40
CA LEU A 244 5.69 -0.34 -0.99
C LEU A 244 7.03 0.20 -0.48
N MET A 245 7.81 -0.62 0.25
CA MET A 245 9.16 -0.23 0.69
C MET A 245 10.11 -0.07 -0.49
N LEU A 246 10.00 -0.90 -1.53
CA LEU A 246 10.76 -0.73 -2.78
C LEU A 246 10.35 0.55 -3.52
N VAL A 247 9.05 0.74 -3.77
CA VAL A 247 8.51 1.92 -4.48
C VAL A 247 8.87 3.22 -3.75
N ARG A 248 8.90 3.21 -2.42
CA ARG A 248 9.34 4.34 -1.60
C ARG A 248 10.79 4.74 -1.89
N GLU A 249 11.66 3.78 -2.19
CA GLU A 249 13.10 4.02 -2.36
C GLU A 249 13.55 4.27 -3.79
N GLU A 250 12.71 4.01 -4.81
CA GLU A 250 13.04 4.22 -6.23
C GLU A 250 13.50 5.65 -6.57
N HIS A 251 13.20 6.62 -5.71
CA HIS A 251 13.57 8.03 -5.91
C HIS A 251 14.46 8.59 -4.79
N ARG A 252 15.05 7.73 -3.97
CA ARG A 252 15.98 8.10 -2.90
C ARG A 252 17.42 7.84 -3.33
N ALA A 253 18.35 8.60 -2.75
CA ALA A 253 19.78 8.35 -2.92
C ALA A 253 20.29 7.18 -2.06
N ALA A 254 19.61 6.91 -0.94
CA ALA A 254 19.89 5.78 -0.06
C ALA A 254 18.74 4.78 -0.14
N THR A 255 19.09 3.50 -0.21
CA THR A 255 18.16 2.40 -0.50
C THR A 255 18.28 1.23 0.49
N PRO A 256 18.33 1.49 1.83
CA PRO A 256 18.57 0.43 2.81
C PRO A 256 17.52 -0.69 2.78
N TRP A 257 16.25 -0.39 2.47
CA TRP A 257 15.25 -1.44 2.32
C TRP A 257 15.47 -2.24 1.04
N THR A 258 15.80 -1.59 -0.07
CA THR A 258 16.05 -2.27 -1.33
C THR A 258 17.24 -3.20 -1.21
N ASP A 259 18.33 -2.75 -0.59
CA ASP A 259 19.54 -3.55 -0.35
C ASP A 259 19.18 -4.79 0.50
N TRP A 260 18.51 -4.59 1.63
CA TRP A 260 18.12 -5.69 2.52
C TRP A 260 17.08 -6.64 1.89
N ILE A 261 16.10 -6.12 1.16
CA ILE A 261 15.08 -6.93 0.47
C ILE A 261 15.76 -7.77 -0.61
N GLN A 262 16.71 -7.24 -1.39
CA GLN A 262 17.41 -7.99 -2.43
C GLN A 262 18.26 -9.14 -1.89
N GLU A 263 18.74 -9.04 -0.65
CA GLU A 263 19.47 -10.12 0.02
C GLU A 263 18.57 -11.31 0.38
N HIS A 264 17.28 -11.07 0.63
CA HIS A 264 16.34 -12.05 1.19
C HIS A 264 15.15 -12.39 0.29
N VAL A 265 14.95 -11.64 -0.80
CA VAL A 265 13.81 -11.75 -1.69
C VAL A 265 14.25 -11.69 -3.14
N ASN A 266 13.82 -12.68 -3.92
CA ASN A 266 13.98 -12.67 -5.35
C ASN A 266 13.01 -11.66 -5.99
N LEU A 267 13.51 -10.49 -6.33
CA LEU A 267 12.71 -9.40 -6.91
C LEU A 267 12.03 -9.73 -8.25
N ALA A 268 12.42 -10.81 -8.93
CA ALA A 268 11.76 -11.22 -10.17
C ALA A 268 10.40 -11.89 -9.92
N ASN A 269 10.22 -12.56 -8.79
CA ASN A 269 9.03 -13.39 -8.53
C ASN A 269 8.47 -13.28 -7.11
N GLY A 270 9.08 -12.49 -6.23
CA GLY A 270 8.64 -12.30 -4.85
C GLY A 270 8.97 -13.45 -3.91
N GLN A 271 9.73 -14.46 -4.34
CA GLN A 271 10.11 -15.57 -3.48
C GLN A 271 11.00 -15.05 -2.33
N VAL A 272 10.59 -15.32 -1.10
CA VAL A 272 11.27 -14.86 0.13
C VAL A 272 12.00 -16.00 0.82
N ASP A 273 13.00 -15.68 1.63
CA ASP A 273 13.70 -16.63 2.51
C ASP A 273 13.18 -16.58 3.97
N GLN A 274 13.82 -17.36 4.84
CA GLN A 274 13.46 -17.43 6.25
C GLN A 274 13.73 -16.12 7.02
N ALA A 275 14.77 -15.37 6.66
CA ALA A 275 15.11 -14.12 7.37
C ALA A 275 14.06 -13.04 7.09
N TRP A 276 13.51 -12.99 5.87
CA TRP A 276 12.32 -12.18 5.60
C TRP A 276 11.13 -12.62 6.46
N GLN A 277 10.83 -13.91 6.51
CA GLN A 277 9.68 -14.41 7.29
C GLN A 277 9.82 -14.11 8.79
N ASP A 278 11.02 -14.26 9.35
CA ASP A 278 11.31 -13.91 10.74
C ASP A 278 11.03 -12.42 11.01
N SER A 279 11.32 -11.54 10.04
CA SER A 279 11.02 -10.11 10.15
C SER A 279 9.51 -9.82 10.19
N VAL A 280 8.71 -10.55 9.40
CA VAL A 280 7.24 -10.43 9.39
C VAL A 280 6.68 -10.85 10.74
N ALA A 281 7.10 -12.01 11.26
CA ALA A 281 6.67 -12.50 12.58
C ALA A 281 7.05 -11.52 13.71
N MET A 282 8.23 -10.93 13.65
CA MET A 282 8.64 -9.88 14.60
C MET A 282 7.79 -8.62 14.49
N ALA A 283 7.43 -8.19 13.28
CA ALA A 283 6.58 -7.03 13.07
C ALA A 283 5.17 -7.27 13.63
N VAL A 284 4.59 -8.46 13.41
CA VAL A 284 3.30 -8.85 14.01
C VAL A 284 3.36 -8.84 15.53
N SER A 285 4.40 -9.45 16.11
CA SER A 285 4.56 -9.46 17.57
C SER A 285 4.68 -8.05 18.16
N ALA A 286 5.37 -7.13 17.46
CA ALA A 286 5.48 -5.74 17.88
C ALA A 286 4.13 -4.99 17.78
N LEU A 287 3.33 -5.28 16.73
CA LEU A 287 2.00 -4.73 16.57
C LEU A 287 1.05 -5.20 17.68
N ASP A 288 1.03 -6.50 17.97
CA ASP A 288 0.19 -7.08 19.02
C ASP A 288 0.45 -6.46 20.39
N GLN A 289 1.74 -6.28 20.73
CA GLN A 289 2.15 -5.62 21.97
C GLN A 289 1.65 -4.16 22.04
N ALA A 290 1.71 -3.43 20.91
CA ALA A 290 1.23 -2.05 20.85
C ALA A 290 -0.30 -1.96 20.98
N LEU A 291 -1.04 -2.86 20.31
CA LEU A 291 -2.50 -2.93 20.41
C LEU A 291 -2.94 -3.28 21.84
N ALA A 292 -2.29 -4.25 22.48
CA ALA A 292 -2.57 -4.61 23.86
C ALA A 292 -2.36 -3.41 24.81
N SER A 293 -1.27 -2.67 24.62
CA SER A 293 -0.96 -1.48 25.42
C SER A 293 -2.01 -0.37 25.22
N ALA A 294 -2.38 -0.07 23.96
CA ALA A 294 -3.38 0.95 23.65
C ALA A 294 -4.76 0.62 24.25
N ARG A 295 -5.17 -0.66 24.24
CA ARG A 295 -6.43 -1.11 24.84
C ARG A 295 -6.43 -0.94 26.37
N GLN A 296 -5.32 -1.21 27.03
CA GLN A 296 -5.18 -1.00 28.49
C GLN A 296 -5.27 0.49 28.86
N GLU A 297 -4.64 1.37 28.09
CA GLU A 297 -4.71 2.83 28.31
C GLU A 297 -6.15 3.36 28.19
N ASN A 298 -6.90 2.90 27.18
CA ASN A 298 -8.30 3.30 26.96
C ASN A 298 -9.23 2.84 28.09
N GLN A 299 -9.02 1.62 28.62
CA GLN A 299 -9.77 1.12 29.77
C GLN A 299 -9.48 1.94 31.04
N GLY A 300 -8.21 2.27 31.27
CA GLY A 300 -7.78 3.10 32.39
C GLY A 300 -8.32 4.54 32.32
N ALA A 301 -8.41 5.13 31.14
CA ALA A 301 -9.00 6.45 30.93
C ALA A 301 -10.50 6.46 31.24
N SER A 302 -11.24 5.45 30.75
CA SER A 302 -12.69 5.32 30.97
C SER A 302 -13.07 5.10 32.45
N ALA A 303 -12.22 4.40 33.20
CA ALA A 303 -12.43 4.18 34.64
C ALA A 303 -12.23 5.45 35.48
N ARG A 304 -11.43 6.42 35.01
CA ARG A 304 -11.18 7.69 35.71
C ARG A 304 -12.23 8.77 35.43
N SER A 305 -13.04 8.59 34.40
CA SER A 305 -14.11 9.53 34.02
C SER A 305 -15.45 9.26 34.71
N ASN A 306 -15.56 8.18 35.50
CA ASN A 306 -16.74 7.80 36.28
C ASN A 306 -16.53 8.10 37.77
#